data_AF-A0A0Q0Z518-F1
#
_entry.id   AF-A0A0Q0Z518-F1
#
_cell.length_a   1.000
_cell.length_b   1.000
_cell.length_c   1.000
_cell.angle_alpha   90.00
_cell.angle_beta   90.00
_cell.angle_gamma   90.00
#
_symmetry.space_group_name_H-M   'P 1'
#
loop_
_entity.id
_entity.type
_entity.pdbx_description
1 polymer ?
#
loop_
_entity_poly.entity_id
_entity_poly.type
_entity_poly.pdbx_seq_one_letter_code
_entity_poly.pdbx_strand_id
1 'polypeptide(L)'
;MKYQSCLSALVIAASSLSAPTALAQQPPQAQQDHQPVRLSVQNITDFHGHFSETKDDPGAARLSCALDKAAEGGPRVLTASGDNIGGSPFNSAILDDEPTVEVLNQMGLDATAGATTSFIRATRTSPSA
;
A
#
# COMPACT_ATOMS: atom_id res chain seq x y z
N MET A 1 -0.61 -59.91 1.07
CA MET A 1 -1.02 -59.47 -0.28
C MET A 1 0.18 -58.69 -0.86
N LYS A 2 1.24 -59.32 -1.38
CA LYS A 2 1.49 -59.69 -2.80
C LYS A 2 0.83 -58.74 -3.80
N TYR A 3 1.61 -57.90 -4.50
CA TYR A 3 1.80 -57.94 -5.97
C TYR A 3 3.17 -57.33 -6.33
N GLN A 4 3.79 -57.96 -7.32
CA GLN A 4 5.18 -57.86 -7.73
C GLN A 4 5.20 -57.29 -9.16
N SER A 5 6.20 -56.44 -9.44
CA SER A 5 6.82 -56.14 -10.74
C SER A 5 5.99 -55.76 -11.99
N CYS A 6 6.38 -54.65 -12.62
CA CYS A 6 6.62 -54.61 -14.06
C CYS A 6 7.89 -53.77 -14.34
N LEU A 7 8.99 -54.48 -14.65
CA LEU A 7 10.11 -53.93 -15.40
C LEU A 7 9.61 -53.56 -16.81
N SER A 8 10.02 -52.41 -17.33
CA SER A 8 10.28 -52.25 -18.75
C SER A 8 11.49 -51.35 -18.91
N ALA A 9 12.54 -51.95 -19.43
CA ALA A 9 13.80 -51.32 -19.77
C ALA A 9 13.60 -50.33 -20.93
N LEU A 10 14.20 -49.15 -20.83
CA LEU A 10 14.62 -48.40 -22.02
C LEU A 10 16.09 -48.03 -21.85
N VAL A 11 16.92 -48.64 -22.69
CA VAL A 11 18.36 -48.46 -22.77
C VAL A 11 18.65 -47.32 -23.76
N ILE A 12 19.27 -46.26 -23.21
CA ILE A 12 20.34 -45.39 -23.75
C ILE A 12 20.16 -44.79 -25.16
N ALA A 13 20.05 -43.46 -25.19
CA ALA A 13 20.85 -42.63 -26.10
C ALA A 13 21.56 -41.56 -25.27
N ALA A 14 22.79 -41.86 -24.86
CA ALA A 14 23.70 -40.90 -24.26
C ALA A 14 24.12 -39.90 -25.35
N SER A 15 23.52 -38.72 -25.35
CA SER A 15 24.10 -37.54 -25.99
C SER A 15 24.79 -36.73 -24.90
N SER A 16 26.05 -37.06 -24.65
CA SER A 16 26.93 -36.25 -23.81
C SER A 16 27.24 -34.95 -24.54
N LEU A 17 26.36 -33.94 -24.39
CA LEU A 17 26.77 -32.56 -24.60
C LEU A 17 27.69 -32.19 -23.44
N SER A 18 29.00 -32.34 -23.65
CA SER A 18 30.02 -31.73 -22.81
C SER A 18 29.97 -30.22 -23.02
N ALA A 19 29.01 -29.54 -22.37
CA ALA A 19 29.11 -28.11 -22.17
C ALA A 19 30.34 -27.88 -21.25
N PRO A 20 31.25 -26.95 -21.58
CA PRO A 20 32.29 -26.58 -20.64
C PRO A 20 31.60 -26.06 -19.39
N THR A 21 31.77 -26.78 -18.28
CA THR A 21 31.50 -26.27 -16.94
C THR A 21 32.51 -25.15 -16.70
N ALA A 22 32.19 -23.96 -17.20
CA ALA A 22 32.77 -22.75 -16.66
C ALA A 22 32.36 -22.72 -15.18
N LEU A 23 33.31 -22.97 -14.29
CA LEU A 23 33.20 -22.58 -12.89
C LEU A 23 33.12 -21.07 -12.89
N ALA A 24 31.92 -20.54 -13.13
CA ALA A 24 31.59 -19.18 -12.75
C ALA A 24 31.71 -19.15 -11.23
N GLN A 25 32.91 -18.79 -10.75
CA GLN A 25 33.10 -18.39 -9.37
C GLN A 25 32.28 -17.11 -9.21
N GLN A 26 31.02 -17.28 -8.84
CA GLN A 26 30.17 -16.18 -8.43
C GLN A 26 30.93 -15.47 -7.30
N PRO A 27 31.28 -14.18 -7.43
CA PRO A 27 31.95 -13.47 -6.35
C PRO A 27 31.09 -13.64 -5.09
N PRO A 28 31.71 -13.84 -3.91
CA PRO A 28 30.97 -14.01 -2.67
C PRO A 28 29.98 -12.85 -2.55
N GLN A 29 28.69 -13.16 -2.70
CA GLN A 29 27.63 -12.22 -2.44
C GLN A 29 27.75 -11.96 -0.93
N ALA A 30 28.19 -10.77 -0.55
CA ALA A 30 28.09 -10.35 0.84
C ALA A 30 26.62 -10.53 1.22
N GLN A 31 26.34 -11.44 2.15
CA GLN A 31 25.00 -11.66 2.66
C GLN A 31 24.61 -10.39 3.41
N GLN A 32 23.95 -9.46 2.73
CA GLN A 32 23.40 -8.30 3.37
C GLN A 32 22.23 -8.78 4.21
N ASP A 33 22.41 -8.78 5.54
CA ASP A 33 21.37 -9.09 6.52
C ASP A 33 20.37 -7.93 6.57
N HIS A 34 19.64 -7.73 5.48
CA HIS A 34 18.54 -6.79 5.42
C HIS A 34 17.32 -7.44 6.05
N GLN A 35 17.07 -7.11 7.31
CA GLN A 35 15.83 -7.49 7.99
C GLN A 35 14.64 -6.81 7.27
N PRO A 36 13.66 -7.58 6.75
CA PRO A 36 12.51 -7.00 6.07
C PRO A 36 11.71 -6.08 7.00
N VAL A 37 11.48 -4.84 6.57
CA VAL A 37 10.59 -3.91 7.27
C VAL A 37 9.20 -4.00 6.63
N ARG A 38 8.16 -4.14 7.47
CA ARG A 38 6.77 -4.08 7.04
C ARG A 38 6.30 -2.62 7.11
N LEU A 39 5.78 -2.10 5.99
CA LEU A 39 5.22 -0.77 5.87
C LEU A 39 3.79 -0.88 5.32
N SER A 40 2.84 -0.19 5.95
CA SER A 40 1.48 -0.03 5.42
C SER A 40 1.43 1.23 4.55
N VAL A 41 1.14 1.07 3.26
CA VAL A 41 0.94 2.19 2.34
C VAL A 41 -0.53 2.20 1.94
N GLN A 42 -1.20 3.29 2.27
CA GLN A 42 -2.65 3.43 2.10
C GLN A 42 -2.94 4.69 1.30
N ASN A 43 -3.97 4.63 0.45
CA ASN A 43 -4.32 5.74 -0.43
C ASN A 43 -5.83 5.96 -0.51
N ILE A 44 -6.24 7.22 -0.53
CA ILE A 44 -7.63 7.64 -0.79
C ILE A 44 -7.70 8.55 -2.03
N THR A 45 -8.90 8.79 -2.54
CA THR A 45 -9.14 9.70 -3.68
C THR A 45 -10.59 10.15 -3.65
N ASP A 46 -10.90 11.26 -4.33
CA ASP A 46 -12.28 11.71 -4.58
C ASP A 46 -13.09 11.88 -3.29
N PHE A 47 -12.41 12.32 -2.22
CA PHE A 47 -13.05 12.48 -0.92
C PHE A 47 -14.12 13.58 -0.95
N HIS A 48 -13.95 14.61 -1.80
CA HIS A 48 -14.93 15.66 -2.05
C HIS A 48 -15.61 16.24 -0.79
N GLY A 49 -14.90 16.32 0.33
CA GLY A 49 -15.44 16.80 1.61
C GLY A 49 -16.55 15.97 2.24
N HIS A 50 -16.63 14.69 1.90
CA HIS A 50 -17.55 13.72 2.49
C HIS A 50 -17.09 13.23 3.87
N PHE A 51 -16.96 14.15 4.82
CA PHE A 51 -16.52 13.80 6.18
C PHE A 51 -17.67 13.38 7.11
N SER A 52 -18.91 13.73 6.79
CA SER A 52 -20.07 13.36 7.60
C SER A 52 -20.66 12.02 7.19
N GLU A 53 -20.99 11.19 8.18
CA GLU A 53 -21.71 9.93 7.94
C GLU A 53 -23.15 10.23 7.49
N THR A 54 -23.57 9.56 6.42
CA THR A 54 -24.93 9.61 5.89
C THR A 54 -25.44 8.19 5.65
N LYS A 55 -26.64 8.05 5.08
CA LYS A 55 -27.17 6.73 4.69
C LYS A 55 -26.36 6.06 3.57
N ASP A 56 -25.72 6.85 2.70
CA ASP A 56 -25.00 6.35 1.52
C ASP A 56 -23.48 6.49 1.67
N ASP A 57 -23.02 7.17 2.73
CA ASP A 57 -21.62 7.53 2.93
C ASP A 57 -21.17 7.19 4.35
N PRO A 58 -20.09 6.40 4.54
CA PRO A 58 -19.59 6.06 5.86
C PRO A 58 -18.95 7.25 6.60
N GLY A 59 -18.58 8.32 5.90
CA GLY A 59 -17.91 9.50 6.46
C GLY A 59 -16.47 9.24 6.93
N ALA A 60 -15.81 10.32 7.37
CA ALA A 60 -14.40 10.30 7.73
C ALA A 60 -14.08 9.44 8.95
N ALA A 61 -14.95 9.41 9.96
CA ALA A 61 -14.70 8.69 11.20
C ALA A 61 -14.60 7.17 10.96
N ARG A 62 -15.49 6.62 10.13
CA ARG A 62 -15.47 5.21 9.74
C ARG A 62 -14.27 4.89 8.84
N LEU A 63 -13.98 5.78 7.89
CA LEU A 63 -12.81 5.65 7.02
C LEU A 63 -11.50 5.65 7.84
N SER A 64 -11.34 6.59 8.77
CA SER A 64 -10.17 6.65 9.67
C SER A 64 -10.00 5.37 10.46
N CYS A 65 -11.09 4.85 11.05
CA CYS A 65 -11.05 3.58 11.78
C CYS A 65 -10.59 2.41 10.90
N ALA A 66 -11.04 2.35 9.64
CA ALA A 66 -10.60 1.33 8.70
C ALA A 66 -9.10 1.48 8.34
N LEU A 67 -8.63 2.71 8.13
CA LEU A 67 -7.23 3.02 7.83
C LEU A 67 -6.30 2.71 9.00
N ASP A 68 -6.76 2.95 10.24
CA ASP A 68 -6.01 2.63 11.46
C ASP A 68 -5.87 1.11 11.63
N LYS A 69 -6.98 0.38 11.46
CA LYS A 69 -6.97 -1.09 11.50
C LYS A 69 -6.07 -1.70 10.44
N ALA A 70 -6.11 -1.17 9.21
CA ALA A 70 -5.25 -1.64 8.12
C ALA A 70 -3.76 -1.30 8.31
N ALA A 71 -3.43 -0.40 9.25
CA ALA A 71 -2.06 -0.08 9.62
C ALA A 71 -1.55 -0.82 10.88
N GLU A 72 -2.38 -1.66 11.51
CA GLU A 72 -1.94 -2.43 12.67
C GLU A 72 -0.69 -3.27 12.35
N GLY A 73 0.27 -3.28 13.26
CA GLY A 73 1.48 -4.10 13.15
C GLY A 73 2.67 -3.45 12.42
N GLY A 74 2.62 -2.15 12.10
CA GLY A 74 3.78 -1.46 11.56
C GLY A 74 3.58 0.04 11.30
N PRO A 75 4.62 0.74 10.83
CA PRO A 75 4.50 2.12 10.37
C PRO A 75 3.51 2.26 9.20
N ARG A 76 2.83 3.41 9.14
CA ARG A 76 1.89 3.79 8.08
C ARG A 76 2.41 4.98 7.27
N VAL A 77 2.13 4.96 5.96
CA VAL A 77 2.06 6.16 5.11
C VAL A 77 0.67 6.24 4.51
N LEU A 78 -0.02 7.37 4.71
CA LEU A 78 -1.33 7.65 4.14
C LEU A 78 -1.19 8.73 3.06
N THR A 79 -1.60 8.41 1.83
CA THR A 79 -1.56 9.34 0.70
C THR A 79 -2.96 9.59 0.12
N ALA A 80 -3.10 10.63 -0.71
CA ALA A 80 -4.30 10.84 -1.50
C ALA A 80 -4.01 11.24 -2.95
N SER A 81 -4.79 10.71 -3.88
CA SER A 81 -4.58 10.94 -5.33
C SER A 81 -5.17 12.26 -5.84
N GLY A 82 -5.87 13.02 -5.00
CA GLY A 82 -6.49 14.30 -5.36
C GLY A 82 -8.02 14.28 -5.23
N ASP A 83 -8.66 15.35 -5.70
CA ASP A 83 -10.12 15.58 -5.62
C ASP A 83 -10.71 15.36 -4.22
N ASN A 84 -9.93 15.78 -3.23
CA ASN A 84 -10.36 15.69 -1.84
C ASN A 84 -11.33 16.81 -1.43
N ILE A 85 -11.34 17.93 -2.18
CA ILE A 85 -12.19 19.11 -1.96
C ILE A 85 -12.83 19.57 -3.28
N GLY A 86 -13.77 20.51 -3.20
CA GLY A 86 -14.58 20.99 -4.33
C GLY A 86 -15.74 20.07 -4.63
N GLY A 87 -16.84 20.60 -5.19
CA GLY A 87 -18.07 19.81 -5.40
C GLY A 87 -18.68 19.24 -4.10
N SER A 88 -18.22 19.74 -2.95
CA SER A 88 -18.43 19.13 -1.65
C SER A 88 -19.82 19.39 -1.06
N PRO A 89 -20.25 18.56 -0.08
CA PRO A 89 -21.47 18.82 0.67
C PRO A 89 -21.46 20.20 1.35
N PHE A 90 -22.65 20.74 1.64
CA PHE A 90 -22.84 22.11 2.12
C PHE A 90 -22.00 22.48 3.35
N ASN A 91 -21.83 21.54 4.29
CA ASN A 91 -21.04 21.72 5.51
C ASN A 91 -19.53 21.86 5.27
N SER A 92 -19.04 21.51 4.08
CA SER A 92 -17.67 21.76 3.63
C SER A 92 -17.62 23.00 2.74
N ALA A 93 -18.48 23.04 1.71
CA ALA A 93 -18.42 24.04 0.65
C ALA A 93 -18.65 25.49 1.14
N ILE A 94 -19.46 25.71 2.17
CA ILE A 94 -19.72 27.05 2.71
C ILE A 94 -18.53 27.64 3.47
N LEU A 95 -17.51 26.82 3.76
CA LEU A 95 -16.31 27.16 4.50
C LEU A 95 -15.05 26.94 3.65
N ASP A 96 -15.17 27.06 2.32
CA ASP A 96 -14.07 26.89 1.36
C ASP A 96 -13.30 25.57 1.53
N ASP A 97 -14.00 24.52 1.99
CA ASP A 97 -13.47 23.19 2.27
C ASP A 97 -12.38 23.10 3.36
N GLU A 98 -12.17 24.16 4.16
CA GLU A 98 -11.30 24.13 5.35
C GLU A 98 -11.64 22.98 6.34
N PRO A 99 -12.92 22.66 6.62
CA PRO A 99 -13.26 21.51 7.47
C PRO A 99 -12.73 20.18 6.90
N THR A 100 -12.69 20.04 5.58
CA THR A 100 -12.18 18.85 4.91
C THR A 100 -10.68 18.73 5.06
N VAL A 101 -9.96 19.85 4.89
CA VAL A 101 -8.51 19.91 5.14
C VAL A 101 -8.20 19.48 6.57
N GLU A 102 -8.93 20.02 7.55
CA GLU A 102 -8.75 19.70 8.96
C GLU A 102 -9.01 18.21 9.25
N VAL A 103 -10.09 17.64 8.71
CA VAL A 103 -10.38 16.21 8.86
C VAL A 103 -9.29 15.34 8.24
N LEU A 104 -8.80 15.65 7.04
CA LEU A 104 -7.73 14.90 6.39
C LEU A 104 -6.41 14.99 7.17
N ASN A 105 -6.11 16.15 7.75
CA ASN A 105 -4.97 16.32 8.66
C ASN A 105 -5.13 15.46 9.92
N GLN A 106 -6.32 15.42 10.51
CA GLN A 106 -6.60 14.58 11.69
C GLN A 106 -6.53 13.08 11.39
N MET A 107 -6.90 12.66 10.17
CA MET A 107 -6.71 11.28 9.69
C MET A 107 -5.23 10.94 9.47
N GLY A 108 -4.34 11.93 9.49
CA GLY A 108 -2.89 11.76 9.32
C GLY A 108 -2.48 11.60 7.87
N LEU A 109 -3.12 12.33 6.95
CA LEU A 109 -2.72 12.38 5.54
C LEU A 109 -1.30 12.94 5.41
N ASP A 110 -0.39 12.17 4.80
CA ASP A 110 1.03 12.53 4.70
C ASP A 110 1.37 13.30 3.43
N ALA A 111 0.72 12.95 2.33
CA ALA A 111 0.92 13.60 1.04
C ALA A 111 -0.31 13.47 0.16
N THR A 112 -0.54 14.46 -0.70
CA THR A 112 -1.54 14.35 -1.76
C THR A 112 -1.03 14.92 -3.07
N ALA A 113 -1.47 14.32 -4.17
CA ALA A 113 -1.32 14.92 -5.48
C ALA A 113 -2.26 16.14 -5.60
N GLY A 114 -1.80 17.20 -6.26
CA GLY A 114 -2.68 18.28 -6.67
C GLY A 114 -3.59 17.81 -7.80
N ALA A 115 -4.89 17.77 -7.57
CA ALA A 115 -5.89 17.64 -8.63
C ALA A 115 -6.31 19.01 -9.14
N THR A 116 -7.07 19.05 -10.25
CA THR A 116 -7.59 20.29 -10.87
C THR A 116 -8.37 21.20 -9.92
N THR A 117 -8.78 20.70 -8.75
CA THR A 117 -9.57 21.44 -7.77
C THR A 117 -8.81 21.82 -6.47
N SER A 118 -7.55 21.42 -6.22
CA SER A 118 -6.95 21.66 -4.88
C SER A 118 -5.46 21.42 -4.63
N PHE A 119 -4.86 22.22 -3.71
CA PHE A 119 -3.59 21.98 -3.01
C PHE A 119 -3.84 21.83 -1.50
N ILE A 120 -3.47 20.69 -0.90
CA ILE A 120 -3.56 20.44 0.55
C ILE A 120 -2.16 20.45 1.14
N ARG A 121 -1.91 21.25 2.18
CA ARG A 121 -0.65 21.22 2.93
C ARG A 121 -0.76 20.22 4.08
N ALA A 122 -0.22 19.02 3.89
CA ALA A 122 -0.02 18.07 4.98
C ALA A 122 1.06 18.62 5.94
N THR A 123 0.66 19.15 7.10
CA THR A 123 1.59 19.43 8.20
C THR A 123 1.48 18.30 9.21
N ARG A 124 2.36 17.30 9.11
CA ARG A 124 2.53 16.32 10.18
C ARG A 124 3.11 17.04 11.40
N THR A 125 2.26 17.52 12.31
CA THR A 125 2.73 17.92 13.64
C THR A 125 3.03 16.64 14.41
N SER A 126 4.31 16.36 14.63
CA SER A 126 4.74 15.23 15.47
C SER A 126 4.02 15.32 16.83
N PRO A 127 3.46 14.23 17.36
CA PRO A 127 3.01 14.24 18.73
C PRO A 127 4.20 14.53 19.63
N SER A 128 4.08 15.53 20.49
CA SER A 128 5.00 15.76 21.59
C SER A 128 5.00 14.54 22.51
N ALA A 129 6.20 14.06 22.82
CA ALA A 129 6.47 12.97 23.75
C ALA A 129 5.83 13.15 25.14
#